data_AF-A0AA38I6F7-F1
#
_entry.id   AF-A0AA38I6F7-F1
#
_cell.length_a   1.000
_cell.length_b   1.000
_cell.length_c   1.000
_cell.angle_alpha   90.00
_cell.angle_beta   90.00
_cell.angle_gamma   90.00
#
_symmetry.space_group_name_H-M   'P 1'
#
loop_
_entity.id
_entity.type
_entity.pdbx_description
1 polymer ?
#
loop_
_entity_poly.entity_id
_entity_poly.type
_entity_poly.pdbx_seq_one_letter_code
_entity_poly.pdbx_strand_id
1 'polypeptide(L)'
;MSEKEDRLTGEDGIKVEYTTSNFTIHKFNAVISERKIVYQVVKMTDSLLIFINEKDNMQFSTLFLSLMNRYDTQPICTRLFGDFTVEVSKGIASRLAKKLCKAVYVSCNMEEDRTLLTLIEQRMYEEIKENPDMF
;
A
#
# COMPACT_ATOMS: atom_id res chain seq x y z
N MET A 1 17.09 42.06 14.89
CA MET A 1 17.57 40.69 14.59
C MET A 1 16.35 39.94 14.09
N SER A 2 15.89 40.11 12.85
CA SER A 2 16.55 39.94 11.53
C SER A 2 17.09 38.53 11.34
N GLU A 3 16.36 37.73 10.56
CA GLU A 3 16.84 36.73 9.58
C GLU A 3 15.59 36.11 8.92
N LYS A 4 15.08 36.77 7.87
CA LYS A 4 15.38 36.56 6.43
C LYS A 4 14.49 35.46 5.84
N GLU A 5 13.33 35.88 5.33
CA GLU A 5 12.62 35.22 4.23
C GLU A 5 13.53 35.26 3.00
N ASP A 6 14.15 34.13 2.66
CA ASP A 6 14.85 34.00 1.38
C ASP A 6 13.83 33.84 0.26
N ARG A 7 13.68 34.93 -0.48
CA ARG A 7 13.00 35.03 -1.76
C ARG A 7 13.79 34.23 -2.79
N LEU A 8 13.22 33.15 -3.28
CA LEU A 8 13.61 32.55 -4.56
C LEU A 8 12.54 32.91 -5.58
N THR A 9 12.74 34.04 -6.23
CA THR A 9 12.03 34.46 -7.44
C THR A 9 12.40 33.50 -8.57
N GLY A 10 11.49 32.58 -8.91
CA GLY A 10 11.49 31.98 -10.24
C GLY A 10 11.11 33.04 -11.25
N GLU A 11 11.92 33.18 -12.30
CA GLU A 11 11.56 33.95 -13.49
C GLU A 11 10.29 33.33 -14.10
N ASP A 12 9.32 34.20 -14.40
CA ASP A 12 7.88 33.94 -14.58
C ASP A 12 7.09 33.79 -13.27
N GLY A 13 6.27 34.80 -12.97
CA GLY A 13 5.46 35.01 -11.77
C GLY A 13 4.37 33.96 -11.49
N ILE A 14 4.75 32.70 -11.43
CA ILE A 14 3.90 31.59 -10.99
C ILE A 14 3.90 31.61 -9.47
N LYS A 15 2.77 32.02 -8.88
CA LYS A 15 2.48 31.83 -7.46
C LYS A 15 2.33 30.32 -7.21
N VAL A 16 3.32 29.72 -6.56
CA VAL A 16 3.22 28.33 -6.07
C VAL A 16 2.43 28.34 -4.77
N GLU A 17 1.25 27.74 -4.78
CA GLU A 17 0.44 27.50 -3.59
C GLU A 17 0.67 26.07 -3.09
N TYR A 18 1.11 25.94 -1.83
CA TYR A 18 1.32 24.64 -1.21
C TYR A 18 0.00 24.11 -0.66
N THR A 19 -0.31 22.85 -0.94
CA THR A 19 -1.46 22.14 -0.38
C THR A 19 -1.02 21.06 0.60
N THR A 20 -1.83 20.81 1.62
CA THR A 20 -1.61 19.70 2.55
C THR A 20 -1.95 18.38 1.85
N SER A 21 -1.10 17.37 2.02
CA SER A 21 -1.34 16.04 1.47
C SER A 21 -2.55 15.38 2.12
N ASN A 22 -3.45 14.84 1.31
CA ASN A 22 -4.54 13.98 1.78
C ASN A 22 -4.11 12.51 1.95
N PHE A 23 -2.82 12.22 1.71
CA PHE A 23 -2.27 10.88 1.92
C PHE A 23 -1.79 10.70 3.34
N THR A 24 -2.21 9.60 3.96
CA THR A 24 -1.72 9.18 5.28
C THR A 24 -0.90 7.91 5.13
N ILE A 25 0.24 7.85 5.82
CA ILE A 25 1.11 6.68 5.81
C ILE A 25 0.99 5.97 7.15
N HIS A 26 0.58 4.70 7.13
CA HIS A 26 0.60 3.79 8.27
C HIS A 26 1.73 2.80 8.09
N LYS A 27 2.56 2.61 9.11
CA LYS A 27 3.64 1.62 9.09
C LYS A 27 3.58 0.78 10.35
N PHE A 28 3.65 -0.53 10.18
CA PHE A 28 3.73 -1.47 11.27
C PHE A 28 4.59 -2.67 10.86
N ASN A 29 5.02 -3.45 11.85
CA ASN A 29 5.81 -4.64 11.61
C ASN A 29 5.26 -5.80 12.44
N ALA A 30 5.56 -7.01 11.99
CA ALA A 30 5.24 -8.24 12.71
C ALA A 30 6.38 -9.24 12.53
N VAL A 31 6.63 -10.05 13.55
CA VAL A 31 7.54 -11.19 13.44
C VAL A 31 6.71 -12.43 13.14
N ILE A 32 6.90 -13.02 11.96
CA ILE A 32 6.17 -14.20 11.50
C ILE A 32 7.20 -15.23 11.06
N SER A 33 7.14 -16.45 11.62
CA SER A 33 8.11 -17.52 11.33
C SER A 33 9.57 -17.06 11.46
N GLU A 34 9.89 -16.33 12.53
CA GLU A 34 11.22 -15.74 12.81
C GLU A 34 11.69 -14.65 11.82
N ARG A 35 10.83 -14.25 10.87
CA ARG A 35 11.10 -13.19 9.90
C ARG A 35 10.39 -11.89 10.29
N LYS A 36 11.11 -10.77 10.27
CA LYS A 36 10.51 -9.43 10.45
C LYS A 36 9.86 -8.98 9.14
N ILE A 37 8.53 -8.94 9.15
CA ILE A 37 7.71 -8.46 8.04
C ILE A 37 7.34 -7.00 8.29
N VAL A 38 7.58 -6.15 7.30
CA VAL A 38 7.24 -4.73 7.34
C VAL A 38 6.06 -4.46 6.43
N TYR A 39 5.03 -3.83 6.99
CA TYR A 39 3.83 -3.40 6.30
C TYR A 39 3.84 -1.88 6.22
N GLN A 40 3.59 -1.36 5.03
CA GLN A 40 3.41 0.07 4.81
C GLN A 40 2.17 0.29 3.98
N VAL A 41 1.26 1.10 4.50
CA VAL A 41 -0.03 1.42 3.90
C VAL A 41 -0.05 2.91 3.63
N VAL A 42 -0.33 3.29 2.39
CA VAL A 42 -0.61 4.66 2.00
C VAL A 42 -2.10 4.75 1.74
N LYS A 43 -2.80 5.41 2.67
CA LYS A 43 -4.23 5.70 2.55
C LYS A 43 -4.43 6.92 1.67
N MET A 44 -5.30 6.75 0.69
CA MET A 44 -5.80 7.79 -0.20
C MET A 44 -7.32 7.93 0.03
N THR A 45 -7.98 8.83 -0.69
CA THR A 45 -9.43 9.09 -0.51
C THR A 45 -10.28 7.83 -0.66
N ASP A 46 -10.15 7.13 -1.79
CA ASP A 46 -10.96 5.95 -2.14
C ASP A 46 -10.12 4.72 -2.47
N SER A 47 -8.83 4.76 -2.12
CA SER A 47 -7.87 3.73 -2.46
C SER A 47 -6.75 3.57 -1.45
N LEU A 48 -6.09 2.43 -1.51
CA LEU A 48 -5.00 2.04 -0.62
C LEU A 48 -3.84 1.52 -1.43
N LEU A 49 -2.63 1.92 -1.06
CA LEU A 49 -1.40 1.33 -1.59
C LEU A 49 -0.65 0.64 -0.46
N ILE A 50 -0.41 -0.66 -0.62
CA ILE A 50 0.08 -1.55 0.44
C ILE A 50 1.37 -2.21 -0.03
N PHE A 51 2.39 -2.13 0.82
CA PHE A 51 3.68 -2.76 0.67
C PHE A 51 3.89 -3.79 1.77
N ILE A 52 4.32 -4.98 1.36
CA ILE A 52 4.65 -6.08 2.25
C ILE A 52 6.05 -6.58 1.86
N ASN A 53 7.04 -6.34 2.73
CA ASN A 53 8.45 -6.65 2.45
C ASN A 53 9.14 -7.30 3.65
N GLU A 54 10.12 -8.16 3.37
CA GLU A 54 11.14 -8.54 4.34
C GLU A 54 12.22 -7.44 4.33
N LYS A 55 12.47 -6.82 5.49
CA LYS A 55 13.34 -5.63 5.71
C LYS A 55 12.64 -4.28 5.46
N ASP A 56 13.22 -3.21 6.01
CA ASP A 56 12.67 -1.84 5.96
C ASP A 56 12.80 -1.15 4.58
N ASN A 57 13.34 -1.83 3.56
CA ASN A 57 13.45 -1.31 2.22
C ASN A 57 12.19 -1.64 1.41
N MET A 58 11.48 -0.60 0.98
CA MET A 58 10.32 -0.74 0.10
C MET A 58 10.78 -1.28 -1.25
N GLN A 59 10.45 -2.55 -1.52
CA GLN A 59 10.65 -3.11 -2.85
C GLN A 59 9.37 -2.94 -3.66
N PHE A 60 9.55 -2.54 -4.92
CA PHE A 60 8.48 -2.24 -5.86
C PHE A 60 8.67 -3.16 -7.08
N SER A 61 8.72 -4.47 -6.85
CA SER A 61 9.01 -5.43 -7.94
C SER A 61 7.76 -5.79 -8.72
N THR A 62 6.66 -6.06 -8.03
CA THR A 62 5.39 -6.48 -8.63
C THR A 62 4.25 -5.79 -7.92
N LEU A 63 3.39 -5.12 -8.68
CA LEU A 63 2.22 -4.41 -8.16
C LEU A 63 0.95 -4.90 -8.84
N PHE A 64 -0.03 -5.21 -8.03
CA PHE A 64 -1.38 -5.55 -8.47
C PHE A 64 -2.36 -4.48 -8.03
N LEU A 65 -3.31 -4.16 -8.89
CA LEU A 65 -4.49 -3.38 -8.56
C LEU A 65 -5.67 -4.34 -8.49
N SER A 66 -6.44 -4.28 -7.41
CA SER A 66 -7.74 -4.92 -7.33
C SER A 66 -8.83 -3.96 -6.90
N LEU A 67 -10.00 -4.08 -7.53
CA LEU A 67 -11.17 -3.27 -7.25
C LEU A 67 -12.45 -4.09 -7.42
N MET A 68 -13.50 -3.71 -6.69
CA MET A 68 -14.81 -4.35 -6.82
C MET A 68 -15.49 -3.95 -8.13
N ASN A 69 -16.08 -4.93 -8.81
CA ASN A 69 -16.99 -4.68 -9.93
C ASN A 69 -18.40 -4.41 -9.38
N ARG A 70 -19.20 -3.60 -10.09
CA ARG A 70 -20.62 -3.38 -9.76
C ARG A 70 -21.49 -4.58 -10.13
N TYR A 71 -21.03 -5.38 -11.09
CA TYR A 71 -21.81 -6.50 -11.67
C TYR A 71 -21.43 -7.87 -11.09
N ASP A 72 -20.34 -7.97 -10.32
CA ASP A 72 -19.86 -9.23 -9.75
C ASP A 72 -19.47 -9.03 -8.28
N THR A 73 -19.67 -10.08 -7.49
CA THR A 73 -19.23 -10.20 -6.09
C THR A 73 -17.73 -10.46 -5.95
N GLN A 74 -17.06 -10.80 -7.05
CA GLN A 74 -15.62 -10.97 -7.11
C GLN A 74 -14.93 -9.69 -7.61
N PRO A 75 -13.85 -9.25 -6.95
CA PRO A 75 -13.09 -8.11 -7.41
C PRO A 75 -12.29 -8.46 -8.67
N ILE A 76 -12.16 -7.50 -9.55
CA ILE A 76 -11.28 -7.57 -10.71
C ILE A 76 -9.87 -7.28 -10.20
N CYS A 77 -8.89 -8.07 -10.63
CA CYS A 77 -7.48 -7.83 -10.30
C CYS A 77 -6.60 -7.91 -11.53
N THR A 78 -5.75 -6.89 -11.68
CA THR A 78 -4.83 -6.73 -12.81
C THR A 78 -3.44 -6.42 -12.27
N ARG A 79 -2.42 -7.10 -12.82
CA ARG A 79 -1.02 -6.74 -12.60
C ARG A 79 -0.73 -5.43 -13.34
N LEU A 80 -0.22 -4.42 -12.63
CA LEU A 80 0.18 -3.16 -13.24
C LEU A 80 1.59 -3.24 -13.83
N PHE A 81 2.53 -3.87 -13.11
CA PHE A 81 3.87 -4.17 -13.57
C PHE A 81 4.50 -5.27 -12.70
N GLY A 82 5.64 -5.79 -13.15
CA GLY A 82 6.44 -6.79 -12.44
C GLY A 82 6.50 -8.13 -13.15
N ASP A 83 7.17 -9.09 -12.50
CA ASP A 83 7.37 -10.42 -13.06
C ASP A 83 6.05 -11.21 -13.13
N PHE A 84 5.88 -11.95 -14.22
CA PHE A 84 4.72 -12.80 -14.48
C PHE A 84 4.70 -14.07 -13.64
N THR A 85 5.85 -14.43 -13.06
CA THR A 85 6.00 -15.63 -12.21
C THR A 85 5.34 -15.46 -10.84
N VAL A 86 5.31 -14.24 -10.30
CA VAL A 86 4.84 -13.96 -8.93
C VAL A 86 3.37 -13.54 -8.94
N GLU A 87 2.46 -14.45 -8.56
CA GLU A 87 1.00 -14.21 -8.48
C GLU A 87 0.50 -14.03 -7.03
N VAL A 88 1.37 -14.16 -6.03
CA VAL A 88 1.03 -14.04 -4.60
C VAL A 88 0.29 -12.75 -4.27
N SER A 89 0.82 -11.63 -4.78
CA SER A 89 0.24 -10.28 -4.60
C SER A 89 -1.18 -10.16 -5.16
N LYS A 90 -1.56 -10.95 -6.17
CA LYS A 90 -2.90 -10.94 -6.77
C LYS A 90 -3.96 -11.41 -5.78
N GLY A 91 -3.71 -12.54 -5.11
CA GLY A 91 -4.65 -13.12 -4.16
C GLY A 91 -4.92 -12.20 -2.97
N ILE A 92 -3.83 -11.61 -2.43
CA ILE A 92 -3.91 -10.66 -1.32
C ILE A 92 -4.67 -9.40 -1.75
N ALA A 93 -4.34 -8.82 -2.91
CA ALA A 93 -5.03 -7.63 -3.44
C ALA A 93 -6.53 -7.86 -3.59
N SER A 94 -6.94 -8.97 -4.21
CA SER A 94 -8.35 -9.31 -4.38
C SER A 94 -9.08 -9.45 -3.05
N ARG A 95 -8.54 -10.21 -2.09
CA ARG A 95 -9.24 -10.42 -0.82
C ARG A 95 -9.33 -9.13 0.01
N LEU A 96 -8.30 -8.29 -0.03
CA LEU A 96 -8.33 -6.96 0.62
C LEU A 96 -9.34 -6.01 -0.06
N ALA A 97 -9.34 -5.93 -1.39
CA ALA A 97 -10.31 -5.11 -2.12
C ALA A 97 -11.76 -5.53 -1.84
N LYS A 98 -12.01 -6.84 -1.73
CA LYS A 98 -13.33 -7.37 -1.34
C LYS A 98 -13.72 -7.00 0.08
N LYS A 99 -12.77 -7.01 1.02
CA LYS A 99 -13.03 -6.70 2.42
C LYS A 99 -13.25 -5.22 2.69
N LEU A 100 -12.48 -4.37 2.01
CA LEU A 100 -12.49 -2.92 2.22
C LEU A 100 -13.45 -2.19 1.29
N CYS A 101 -13.93 -2.85 0.23
CA CYS A 101 -14.75 -2.25 -0.83
C CYS A 101 -14.09 -1.00 -1.46
N LYS A 102 -12.76 -0.99 -1.53
CA LYS A 102 -11.93 0.09 -2.10
C LYS A 102 -11.02 -0.45 -3.19
N ALA A 103 -10.45 0.45 -4.00
CA ALA A 103 -9.36 0.09 -4.89
C ALA A 103 -8.09 -0.14 -4.07
N VAL A 104 -7.50 -1.33 -4.18
CA VAL A 104 -6.33 -1.73 -3.41
C VAL A 104 -5.18 -2.07 -4.34
N TYR A 105 -4.08 -1.37 -4.17
CA TYR A 105 -2.81 -1.62 -4.81
C TYR A 105 -1.93 -2.40 -3.83
N VAL A 106 -1.43 -3.57 -4.22
CA VAL A 106 -0.58 -4.41 -3.35
C VAL A 106 0.70 -4.79 -4.06
N SER A 107 1.80 -4.57 -3.37
CA SER A 107 3.11 -5.13 -3.71
C SER A 107 3.58 -5.99 -2.55
N CYS A 108 3.71 -7.29 -2.79
CA CYS A 108 4.17 -8.28 -1.82
C CYS A 108 5.41 -8.98 -2.37
N ASN A 109 6.54 -8.70 -1.72
CA ASN A 109 7.87 -9.22 -2.07
C ASN A 109 8.28 -10.29 -1.08
N MET A 110 7.51 -11.38 -1.05
CA MET A 110 7.72 -12.51 -0.15
C MET A 110 7.99 -13.77 -0.96
N GLU A 111 8.77 -14.68 -0.38
CA GLU A 111 8.91 -16.03 -0.92
C GLU A 111 7.54 -16.73 -0.99
N GLU A 112 7.35 -17.63 -1.96
CA GLU A 112 6.07 -18.31 -2.22
C GLU A 112 5.71 -19.40 -1.19
N ASP A 113 6.14 -19.26 0.06
CA ASP A 113 5.69 -20.12 1.15
C ASP A 113 4.23 -19.79 1.49
N ARG A 114 3.32 -20.66 1.07
CA ARG A 114 1.87 -20.53 1.27
C ARG A 114 1.48 -20.36 2.75
N THR A 115 2.24 -20.96 3.67
CA THR A 115 1.95 -20.85 5.11
C THR A 115 2.29 -19.46 5.63
N LEU A 116 3.46 -18.95 5.29
CA LEU A 116 3.89 -17.59 5.60
C LEU A 116 2.92 -16.55 5.04
N LEU A 117 2.50 -16.70 3.77
CA LEU A 117 1.58 -15.78 3.11
C LEU A 117 0.21 -15.71 3.80
N THR A 118 -0.27 -16.85 4.31
CA THR A 118 -1.54 -16.89 5.05
C THR A 118 -1.43 -16.13 6.36
N LEU A 119 -0.31 -16.29 7.09
CA LEU A 119 -0.06 -15.57 8.34
C LEU A 119 0.13 -14.07 8.12
N ILE A 120 0.80 -13.68 7.03
CA ILE A 120 0.95 -12.29 6.61
C ILE A 120 -0.41 -11.64 6.37
N GLU A 121 -1.27 -12.32 5.62
CA GLU A 121 -2.61 -11.83 5.35
C GLU A 121 -3.47 -11.76 6.61
N GLN A 122 -3.37 -12.75 7.49
CA GLN A 122 -4.08 -12.74 8.77
C GLN A 122 -3.66 -11.54 9.62
N ARG A 123 -2.36 -11.28 9.74
CA ARG A 123 -1.86 -10.13 10.50
C ARG A 123 -2.32 -8.80 9.92
N MET A 124 -2.40 -8.70 8.59
CA MET A 124 -2.97 -7.54 7.91
C MET A 124 -4.45 -7.35 8.24
N TYR A 125 -5.23 -8.43 8.34
CA TYR A 125 -6.63 -8.37 8.73
C TYR A 125 -6.85 -8.01 10.20
N GLU A 126 -5.94 -8.40 11.09
CA GLU A 126 -5.94 -7.96 12.48
C GLU A 126 -5.67 -6.46 12.55
N GLU A 127 -4.67 -5.96 11.81
CA GLU A 127 -4.37 -4.52 11.76
C GLU A 127 -5.56 -3.69 11.24
N ILE A 128 -6.25 -4.16 10.21
CA ILE A 128 -7.47 -3.50 9.68
C ILE A 128 -8.58 -3.42 10.75
N LYS A 129 -8.67 -4.41 11.64
CA LYS A 129 -9.67 -4.41 12.73
C LYS A 129 -9.26 -3.49 13.87
N GLU A 130 -7.97 -3.44 14.20
CA GLU A 130 -7.43 -2.63 15.29
C GLU A 130 -7.36 -1.14 14.93
N ASN A 131 -6.98 -0.83 13.68
CA ASN A 131 -6.74 0.52 13.20
C ASN A 131 -7.53 0.83 11.91
N PRO A 132 -8.89 0.72 11.91
CA PRO A 132 -9.69 0.86 10.69
C PRO A 132 -9.53 2.23 10.02
N ASP A 133 -9.25 3.28 10.79
CA ASP A 133 -9.06 4.65 10.28
C ASP A 133 -7.80 4.81 9.42
N MET A 134 -6.87 3.85 9.48
CA MET A 134 -5.65 3.84 8.65
C MET A 134 -5.85 3.17 7.29
N PHE A 135 -7.06 2.66 7.00
CA PHE A 135 -7.41 1.95 5.77
C PHE A 135 -8.64 2.54 5.06
#